data_AF-A0A2B2GAF2-F1
#
_entry.id   AF-A0A2B2GAF2-F1
#
_cell.length_a   1.000
_cell.length_b   1.000
_cell.length_c   1.000
_cell.angle_alpha   90.00
_cell.angle_beta   90.00
_cell.angle_gamma   90.00
#
_symmetry.space_group_name_H-M   'P 1'
#
loop_
_entity.id
_entity.type
_entity.pdbx_description
1 polymer ?
#
loop_
_entity_poly.entity_id
_entity_poly.type
_entity_poly.pdbx_seq_one_letter_code
_entity_poly.pdbx_strand_id
1 'polypeptide(L)'
;MAKKYLKGAVNVDFQPTYKETKENQTEVHLTQTYKNYKVYGQDLIVKVDKNGVITTVSGKVVQNLDPQPNLTITNFLSKNEVKSTLHPTLQIPSDAAETKFPGETVVYPVICGQ
;
A
#
# COMPACT_ATOMS: atom_id res chain seq x y z
N MET A 1 -20.18 -13.74 -21.47
CA MET A 1 -18.89 -13.52 -20.78
C MET A 1 -19.16 -12.75 -19.50
N ALA A 2 -18.92 -13.36 -18.34
CA ALA A 2 -19.11 -12.69 -17.06
C ALA A 2 -17.94 -11.72 -16.82
N LYS A 3 -18.22 -10.43 -16.78
CA LYS A 3 -17.28 -9.46 -16.22
C LYS A 3 -17.14 -9.81 -14.73
N LYS A 4 -16.03 -10.45 -14.37
CA LYS A 4 -15.67 -10.76 -12.99
C LYS A 4 -15.22 -9.46 -12.32
N TYR A 5 -16.16 -8.54 -12.13
CA TYR A 5 -15.98 -7.45 -11.18
C TYR A 5 -15.77 -8.11 -9.81
N LEU A 6 -14.85 -7.57 -9.01
CA LEU A 6 -14.67 -7.93 -7.60
C LEU A 6 -16.03 -7.72 -6.91
N LYS A 7 -16.82 -8.79 -6.83
CA LYS A 7 -18.16 -8.79 -6.26
C LYS A 7 -17.97 -8.55 -4.76
N GLY A 8 -18.16 -7.31 -4.30
CA GLY A 8 -18.23 -6.99 -2.87
C GLY A 8 -17.17 -6.06 -2.28
N ALA A 9 -16.34 -5.36 -3.07
CA ALA A 9 -15.34 -4.46 -2.51
C ALA A 9 -15.94 -3.09 -2.08
N VAL A 10 -16.87 -3.10 -1.12
CA VAL A 10 -17.33 -1.86 -0.48
C VAL A 10 -16.15 -1.32 0.34
N ASN A 11 -15.88 -0.01 0.23
CA ASN A 11 -14.79 0.69 0.93
C ASN A 11 -13.36 0.36 0.50
N VAL A 12 -13.11 -0.40 -0.57
CA VAL A 12 -11.75 -0.63 -1.10
C VAL A 12 -11.53 0.23 -2.34
N ASP A 13 -10.40 0.94 -2.39
CA ASP A 13 -9.99 1.72 -3.57
C ASP A 13 -8.48 1.56 -3.82
N PHE A 14 -8.00 2.05 -4.97
CA PHE A 14 -6.59 2.04 -5.35
C PHE A 14 -6.16 3.43 -5.80
N GLN A 15 -5.21 4.03 -5.08
CA GLN A 15 -4.72 5.37 -5.37
C GLN A 15 -3.31 5.33 -5.97
N PRO A 16 -3.04 6.07 -7.07
CA PRO A 16 -1.72 6.14 -7.66
C PRO A 16 -0.76 6.89 -6.73
N THR A 17 0.37 6.26 -6.41
CA THR A 17 1.44 6.83 -5.59
C THR A 17 2.64 7.26 -6.42
N TYR A 18 2.91 6.53 -7.50
CA TYR A 18 4.00 6.83 -8.41
C TYR A 18 3.56 6.53 -9.85
N LYS A 19 4.03 7.36 -10.78
CA LYS A 19 3.79 7.20 -12.21
C LYS A 19 5.03 7.56 -12.98
N GLU A 20 5.48 6.65 -13.84
CA GLU A 20 6.59 6.87 -14.75
C GLU A 20 6.17 6.46 -16.16
N THR A 21 6.49 7.27 -17.16
CA THR A 21 6.27 6.94 -18.57
C THR A 21 7.61 6.84 -19.27
N LYS A 22 7.87 5.70 -19.92
CA LYS A 22 9.04 5.47 -20.76
C LYS A 22 8.59 5.03 -22.15
N GLU A 23 8.89 5.85 -23.16
CA GLU A 23 8.66 5.69 -24.61
C GLU A 23 7.32 5.07 -25.03
N ASN A 24 7.08 3.79 -24.75
CA ASN A 24 5.90 3.02 -25.18
C ASN A 24 5.08 2.42 -24.03
N GLN A 25 5.49 2.65 -22.78
CA GLN A 25 4.85 2.06 -21.60
C GLN A 25 4.82 3.05 -20.44
N THR A 26 3.71 3.06 -19.71
CA THR A 26 3.55 3.76 -18.44
C THR A 26 3.48 2.74 -17.32
N GLU A 27 4.35 2.89 -16.32
CA GLU A 27 4.29 2.15 -15.06
C GLU A 27 3.58 3.02 -14.01
N VAL A 28 2.59 2.44 -13.33
CA VAL A 28 1.81 3.09 -12.28
C VAL A 28 1.87 2.22 -11.04
N HIS A 29 2.31 2.80 -9.92
CA HIS A 29 2.25 2.16 -8.61
C HIS A 29 0.98 2.63 -7.94
N LEU A 30 0.20 1.68 -7.45
CA LEU A 30 -1.08 1.89 -6.79
C LEU A 30 -0.97 1.38 -5.37
N THR A 31 -1.39 2.20 -4.42
CA THR A 31 -1.64 1.74 -3.06
C THR A 31 -3.11 1.41 -2.87
N GLN A 32 -3.38 0.27 -2.24
CA GLN A 32 -4.71 -0.10 -1.79
C GLN A 32 -5.13 0.74 -0.57
N THR A 33 -6.36 1.23 -0.60
CA THR A 33 -6.99 1.88 0.55
C THR A 33 -8.22 1.08 0.99
N TYR A 34 -8.54 1.19 2.28
CA TYR A 34 -9.74 0.61 2.88
C TYR A 34 -10.36 1.59 3.86
N LYS A 35 -11.62 1.99 3.64
CA LYS A 35 -12.32 3.03 4.44
C LYS A 35 -11.49 4.33 4.55
N ASN A 36 -10.83 4.73 3.47
CA ASN A 36 -9.91 5.87 3.37
C ASN A 36 -8.58 5.72 4.15
N TYR A 37 -8.29 4.56 4.74
CA TYR A 37 -7.00 4.26 5.36
C TYR A 37 -6.09 3.54 4.36
N LYS A 38 -4.81 3.92 4.35
CA LYS A 38 -3.78 3.26 3.56
C LYS A 38 -3.55 1.83 4.08
N VAL A 39 -3.55 0.84 3.18
CA VAL A 39 -3.11 -0.52 3.51
C VAL A 39 -1.61 -0.60 3.22
N TYR A 40 -0.80 -0.65 4.28
CA TYR A 40 0.66 -0.64 4.19
C TYR A 40 1.25 -2.00 3.79
N GLY A 41 2.42 -1.99 3.17
CA GLY A 41 3.17 -3.20 2.79
C GLY A 41 2.62 -3.94 1.58
N GLN A 42 1.75 -3.30 0.81
CA GLN A 42 1.10 -3.84 -0.38
C GLN A 42 1.18 -2.81 -1.50
N ASP A 43 1.90 -3.16 -2.56
CA ASP A 43 2.00 -2.35 -3.76
C ASP A 43 1.46 -3.13 -4.94
N LEU A 44 0.61 -2.47 -5.73
CA LEU A 44 0.10 -2.97 -6.99
C LEU A 44 0.75 -2.16 -8.10
N ILE A 45 1.53 -2.81 -8.95
CA ILE A 45 2.23 -2.19 -10.08
C ILE A 45 1.47 -2.57 -11.35
N VAL A 46 1.07 -1.55 -12.11
CA VAL A 46 0.34 -1.71 -13.37
C VAL A 46 1.16 -1.09 -14.48
N LYS A 47 1.41 -1.87 -15.54
CA LYS A 47 2.02 -1.37 -16.77
C LYS A 47 0.99 -1.25 -17.86
N VAL A 48 0.96 -0.09 -18.51
CA VAL A 48 0.00 0.28 -19.54
C VAL A 48 0.76 0.64 -20.81
N ASP A 49 0.36 0.12 -21.96
CA ASP A 49 0.95 0.50 -23.24
C ASP A 49 0.51 1.91 -23.69
N LYS A 50 1.08 2.41 -24.78
CA LYS A 50 0.72 3.69 -25.39
C LYS A 50 -0.76 3.83 -25.80
N ASN A 51 -1.49 2.72 -25.94
CA ASN A 51 -2.90 2.70 -26.33
C ASN A 51 -3.83 2.65 -25.11
N GLY A 52 -3.28 2.65 -23.89
CA GLY A 52 -4.06 2.52 -22.66
C GLY A 52 -4.37 1.06 -22.28
N VAL A 53 -3.78 0.07 -22.95
CA VAL A 53 -4.00 -1.34 -22.66
C VAL A 53 -3.09 -1.78 -21.51
N ILE A 54 -3.69 -2.38 -20.48
CA ILE A 54 -2.93 -2.98 -19.38
C ILE A 54 -2.17 -4.20 -19.92
N THR A 55 -0.85 -4.13 -19.88
CA THR A 55 0.06 -5.19 -20.36
C THR A 55 0.61 -6.03 -19.22
N THR A 56 0.68 -5.48 -18.01
CA THR A 56 1.16 -6.20 -16.83
C THR A 56 0.44 -5.70 -15.59
N VAL A 57 0.09 -6.64 -14.71
CA VAL A 57 -0.34 -6.38 -13.34
C VAL A 57 0.50 -7.26 -12.44
N SER A 58 1.24 -6.65 -11.52
CA SER A 58 2.09 -7.35 -10.56
C SER A 58 1.96 -6.74 -9.17
N GLY A 59 2.42 -7.46 -8.16
CA GLY A 59 2.31 -7.04 -6.76
C GLY A 59 1.25 -7.82 -5.99
N LYS A 60 0.88 -7.29 -4.82
CA LYS A 60 -0.01 -7.96 -3.87
C LYS A 60 -1.14 -7.03 -3.46
N VAL A 61 -2.32 -7.62 -3.29
CA VAL A 61 -3.51 -6.93 -2.80
C VAL A 61 -4.14 -7.77 -1.71
N VAL A 62 -4.65 -7.12 -0.67
CA VAL A 62 -5.31 -7.78 0.43
C VAL A 62 -6.78 -7.94 0.10
N GLN A 63 -7.28 -9.17 0.18
CA GLN A 63 -8.69 -9.50 0.00
C GLN A 63 -9.35 -9.67 1.37
N ASN A 64 -10.68 -9.64 1.42
CA ASN A 64 -11.46 -9.85 2.64
C ASN A 64 -11.02 -8.92 3.80
N LEU A 65 -11.05 -7.60 3.54
CA LEU A 65 -10.67 -6.58 4.52
C LEU A 65 -11.74 -6.33 5.60
N ASP A 66 -13.03 -6.54 5.30
CA ASP A 66 -14.11 -6.42 6.28
C ASP A 66 -13.93 -7.31 7.53
N PRO A 67 -13.64 -8.61 7.42
CA PRO A 67 -13.46 -9.49 8.58
C PRO A 67 -12.10 -9.37 9.26
N GLN A 68 -11.20 -8.48 8.80
CA GLN A 68 -9.87 -8.36 9.40
C GLN A 68 -9.93 -7.63 10.75
N PRO A 69 -9.59 -8.30 11.87
CA PRO A 69 -9.80 -7.77 13.21
C PRO A 69 -9.01 -6.47 13.45
N ASN A 70 -7.80 -6.38 12.89
CA ASN A 70 -6.93 -5.21 12.92
C ASN A 70 -7.53 -3.96 12.23
N LEU A 71 -8.56 -4.13 11.39
CA LEU A 71 -9.27 -3.03 10.71
C LEU A 71 -10.60 -2.67 11.39
N THR A 72 -11.00 -3.43 12.42
CA THR A 72 -12.19 -3.18 13.25
C THR A 72 -11.87 -2.64 14.65
N ILE A 73 -10.60 -2.55 15.02
CA ILE A 73 -10.17 -1.98 16.30
C ILE A 73 -10.55 -0.51 16.36
N THR A 74 -11.21 -0.08 17.43
CA THR A 74 -11.57 1.33 17.69
C THR A 74 -10.68 1.98 18.74
N ASN A 75 -9.92 1.18 19.51
CA ASN A 75 -9.07 1.64 20.60
C ASN A 75 -7.68 2.04 20.08
N PHE A 76 -7.64 2.98 19.13
CA PHE A 76 -6.37 3.51 18.65
C PHE A 76 -5.72 4.39 19.71
N LEU A 77 -4.41 4.22 19.88
CA LEU A 77 -3.58 5.17 20.62
C LEU A 77 -3.59 6.51 19.88
N SER A 78 -3.57 7.61 20.63
CA SER A 78 -3.35 8.94 20.06
C SER A 78 -1.95 9.04 19.44
N LYS A 79 -1.75 10.02 18.55
CA LYS A 79 -0.45 10.29 17.92
C LYS A 79 0.68 10.46 18.95
N ASN A 80 0.39 11.08 20.10
CA ASN A 80 1.38 11.33 21.15
C ASN A 80 1.73 10.06 21.93
N GLU A 81 0.73 9.21 22.23
CA GLU A 81 0.96 7.92 22.89
C GLU A 81 1.79 6.97 22.02
N VAL A 82 1.48 6.90 20.72
CA VAL A 82 2.28 6.13 19.75
C VAL A 82 3.73 6.61 19.74
N LYS A 83 3.96 7.92 19.66
CA LYS A 83 5.31 8.50 19.72
C LYS A 83 6.03 8.16 21.02
N SER A 84 5.40 8.41 22.17
CA SER A 84 5.98 8.13 23.48
C SER A 84 6.34 6.66 23.68
N THR A 85 5.59 5.75 23.04
CA THR A 85 5.84 4.31 23.10
C THR A 85 6.97 3.90 22.15
N LEU A 86 6.94 4.35 20.90
CA LEU A 86 7.90 3.92 19.87
C LEU A 86 9.28 4.57 20.01
N HIS A 87 9.36 5.82 20.46
CA HIS A 87 10.61 6.57 20.57
C HIS A 87 11.68 5.86 21.42
N PRO A 88 11.38 5.38 22.64
CA PRO A 88 12.34 4.59 23.41
C PRO A 88 12.60 3.21 22.79
N THR A 89 11.59 2.54 22.24
CA THR A 89 11.72 1.21 21.64
C THR A 89 12.63 1.21 20.40
N LEU A 90 12.48 2.20 19.54
CA LEU A 90 13.25 2.35 18.31
C LEU A 90 14.55 3.15 18.50
N GLN A 91 14.87 3.54 19.74
CA GLN A 91 16.05 4.34 20.10
C GLN A 91 16.17 5.62 19.25
N ILE A 92 15.03 6.26 18.98
CA ILE A 92 15.00 7.49 18.21
C ILE A 92 15.57 8.62 19.10
N PRO A 93 16.52 9.43 18.62
CA PRO A 93 17.03 10.58 19.35
C PRO A 93 15.94 11.65 19.56
N SER A 94 15.90 12.29 20.72
CA SER A 94 14.89 13.31 21.05
C SER A 94 14.97 14.57 20.17
N ASP A 95 16.10 14.79 19.52
CA ASP A 95 16.37 15.85 18.56
C ASP A 95 16.20 15.41 17.10
N ALA A 96 15.71 14.19 16.86
CA ALA A 96 15.48 13.69 15.51
C ALA A 96 14.43 14.54 14.77
N ALA A 97 14.79 15.02 13.58
CA ALA A 97 13.89 15.78 12.73
C ALA A 97 12.89 14.86 12.02
N GLU A 98 11.59 15.20 12.11
CA GLU A 98 10.56 14.54 11.30
C GLU A 98 10.81 14.84 9.81
N THR A 99 11.28 13.83 9.09
CA THR A 99 11.42 13.90 7.63
C THR A 99 10.30 13.09 6.99
N LYS A 100 9.53 13.72 6.09
CA LYS A 100 8.55 13.01 5.27
C LYS A 100 9.27 12.35 4.10
N PHE A 101 9.33 11.03 4.09
CA PHE A 101 9.79 10.28 2.92
C PHE A 101 8.62 10.10 1.94
N PRO A 102 8.77 10.49 0.66
CA PRO A 102 7.69 10.39 -0.34
C PRO A 102 7.48 8.99 -0.91
N GLY A 103 8.13 7.95 -0.37
CA GLY A 103 8.02 6.58 -0.89
C GLY A 103 8.24 5.53 0.20
N GLU A 104 7.50 4.44 0.10
CA GLU A 104 7.76 3.21 0.84
C GLU A 104 8.54 2.25 -0.06
N THR A 105 9.70 1.79 0.42
CA THR A 105 10.43 0.71 -0.23
C THR A 105 10.08 -0.59 0.48
N VAL A 106 9.23 -1.42 -0.14
CA VAL A 106 8.93 -2.76 0.38
C VAL A 106 10.03 -3.73 -0.05
N VAL A 107 10.82 -4.21 0.92
CA VAL A 107 11.86 -5.22 0.68
C VAL A 107 11.29 -6.61 0.96
N TYR A 108 11.13 -7.42 -0.09
CA TYR A 108 10.78 -8.83 0.07
C TYR A 108 12.03 -9.67 0.29
N PRO A 109 12.08 -10.57 1.30
CA PRO A 109 13.14 -11.57 1.36
C PRO A 109 13.01 -12.49 0.14
N VAL A 110 14.10 -12.64 -0.61
CA VAL A 110 14.19 -13.66 -1.64
C VAL A 110 14.21 -15.01 -0.93
N ILE A 111 13.08 -15.71 -0.91
CA ILE A 111 13.06 -17.11 -0.48
C ILE A 111 13.61 -17.92 -1.66
N CYS A 112 14.89 -18.24 -1.59
CA CYS A 112 15.53 -19.13 -2.54
C CYS A 112 15.13 -20.58 -2.21
N GLY A 113 14.25 -21.17 -3.02
CA GLY A 113 14.02 -22.61 -3.11
C GLY A 113 13.08 -23.25 -2.08
N GLN A 114 11.88 -23.62 -2.53
CA GLN A 114 11.24 -24.91 -2.22
C GLN A 114 10.61 -25.44 -3.50
#